data_AF-A0A9E0MQL1-F1
#
_entry.id   AF-A0A9E0MQL1-F1
#
_cell.length_a   1.000
_cell.length_b   1.000
_cell.length_c   1.000
_cell.angle_alpha   90.00
_cell.angle_beta   90.00
_cell.angle_gamma   90.00
#
_symmetry.space_group_name_H-M   'P 1'
#
loop_
_entity.id
_entity.type
_entity.pdbx_description
1 polymer ?
#
loop_
_entity_poly.entity_id
_entity_poly.type
_entity_poly.pdbx_seq_one_letter_code
_entity_poly.pdbx_strand_id
1 'polypeptide(L)' 'MFRFHAKYQPQNKEYMFWQKTSHPTELWSPHVIDQKINYIHKNPVVSGIVTEPEHYWMSSAHPDGPLKLNGYE' A
#
# COMPACT_ATOMS: atom_id res chain seq x y z
N MET A 1 3.45 -14.56 -16.75
CA MET A 1 2.33 -14.24 -15.82
C MET A 1 1.49 -13.06 -16.32
N PHE A 2 1.98 -11.82 -16.39
CA PHE A 2 1.16 -10.65 -16.73
C PHE A 2 0.55 -10.64 -18.16
N ARG A 3 1.26 -11.16 -19.17
CA ARG A 3 0.71 -11.39 -20.52
C ARG A 3 -0.45 -12.40 -20.53
N PHE A 4 -0.38 -13.42 -19.67
CA PHE A 4 -1.41 -14.44 -19.57
C PHE A 4 -2.74 -13.84 -19.08
N HIS A 5 -2.69 -12.98 -18.07
CA HIS A 5 -3.87 -12.28 -17.57
C HIS A 5 -4.42 -11.22 -18.54
N ALA A 6 -3.59 -10.68 -19.45
CA ALA A 6 -3.99 -9.73 -20.49
C ALA A 6 -4.79 -10.36 -21.63
N LYS A 7 -4.60 -11.66 -21.90
CA LYS A 7 -5.11 -12.37 -23.09
C LYS A 7 -6.62 -12.19 -23.34
N TYR A 8 -7.41 -12.06 -22.28
CA TYR A 8 -8.87 -11.94 -22.35
C TYR A 8 -9.38 -10.54 -21.97
N GLN A 9 -8.50 -9.55 -21.86
CA GLN A 9 -8.81 -8.23 -21.32
C GLN A 9 -8.66 -7.13 -22.39
N PRO A 10 -9.77 -6.54 -22.88
CA PRO A 10 -9.70 -5.58 -23.99
C PRO A 10 -9.02 -4.25 -23.63
N GLN A 11 -8.98 -3.91 -22.33
CA GLN A 11 -8.47 -2.63 -21.83
C GLN A 11 -6.97 -2.65 -21.50
N ASN A 12 -6.35 -3.84 -21.44
CA ASN A 12 -4.94 -4.06 -21.13
C ASN A 12 -4.41 -5.23 -21.98
N LYS A 13 -4.30 -5.01 -23.30
CA LYS A 13 -4.17 -6.07 -24.31
C LYS A 13 -2.82 -6.80 -24.29
N GLU A 14 -1.76 -6.16 -23.81
CA GLU A 14 -0.40 -6.74 -23.81
C GLU A 14 0.03 -7.23 -22.43
N TYR A 15 -0.19 -6.44 -21.37
CA TYR A 15 0.12 -6.81 -19.99
C TYR A 15 -0.95 -6.29 -19.04
N MET A 16 -1.41 -7.14 -18.13
CA MET A 16 -2.28 -6.73 -17.04
C MET A 16 -1.50 -6.79 -15.73
N PHE A 17 -1.02 -5.64 -15.28
CA PHE A 17 -0.29 -5.49 -14.01
C PHE A 17 -1.24 -5.14 -12.86
N TRP A 18 -2.12 -4.14 -13.07
CA TRP A 18 -3.08 -3.71 -12.07
C TRP A 18 -4.33 -4.59 -12.05
N GLN A 19 -4.85 -4.82 -10.84
CA GLN A 19 -6.21 -5.33 -10.66
C GLN A 19 -7.22 -4.26 -11.09
N LYS A 20 -8.38 -4.68 -11.61
CA LYS A 20 -9.42 -3.74 -12.08
C LYS A 20 -10.24 -3.11 -10.96
N THR A 21 -10.28 -3.78 -9.83
CA THR A 21 -11.05 -3.36 -8.65
C THR A 21 -10.16 -2.53 -7.74
N SER A 22 -10.69 -1.41 -7.26
CA SER A 22 -10.15 -0.69 -6.12
C SER A 22 -11.03 -0.94 -4.89
N HIS A 23 -10.48 -0.69 -3.71
CA HIS A 23 -11.23 -0.74 -2.46
C HIS A 23 -11.04 0.59 -1.70
N PRO A 24 -11.72 1.68 -2.13
CA PRO A 24 -11.68 2.93 -1.40
C PRO A 24 -12.35 2.74 -0.04
N THR A 25 -11.71 3.23 1.02
CA THR A 25 -12.30 3.29 2.36
C THR A 25 -12.36 4.74 2.79
N GLU A 26 -13.55 5.19 3.20
CA GLU A 26 -13.76 6.55 3.67
C GLU A 26 -13.10 6.79 5.04
N LEU A 27 -12.45 7.94 5.17
CA LEU A 27 -11.81 8.40 6.40
C LEU A 27 -12.66 9.50 7.02
N TRP A 28 -13.60 9.12 7.89
CA TRP A 28 -14.64 10.02 8.40
C TRP A 28 -14.37 10.59 9.80
N SER A 29 -13.32 10.12 10.49
CA SER A 29 -12.92 10.67 11.79
C SER A 29 -11.41 10.53 12.03
N PRO A 30 -10.81 11.34 12.92
CA PRO A 30 -9.42 11.20 13.33
C PRO A 30 -9.09 9.77 13.80
N HIS A 31 -9.98 9.16 14.59
CA HIS A 31 -9.82 7.79 15.06
C HIS A 31 -9.69 6.78 13.92
N VAL A 32 -10.50 6.92 12.85
CA VAL A 32 -10.44 6.04 11.69
C VAL A 32 -9.16 6.29 10.88
N ILE A 33 -8.72 7.55 10.78
CA ILE A 33 -7.44 7.89 10.13
C ILE A 33 -6.29 7.18 10.86
N ASP A 34 -6.20 7.32 12.17
CA ASP A 34 -5.16 6.68 12.98
C ASP A 34 -5.21 5.15 12.87
N GLN A 35 -6.42 4.58 12.84
CA GLN A 35 -6.62 3.14 12.63
C GLN A 35 -6.03 2.69 11.29
N LYS A 36 -6.24 3.45 10.21
CA LYS A 36 -5.73 3.12 8.87
C LYS A 36 -4.23 3.35 8.74
N ILE A 37 -3.69 4.39 9.35
CA ILE A 37 -2.23 4.61 9.41
C ILE A 37 -1.56 3.40 10.07
N ASN A 38 -2.04 3.01 11.26
CA ASN A 38 -1.55 1.85 11.98
C ASN A 38 -1.65 0.54 11.17
N TYR A 39 -2.76 0.35 10.45
CA TYR A 39 -2.95 -0.80 9.57
C TYR A 39 -1.89 -0.81 8.45
N ILE A 40 -1.71 0.32 7.75
CA ILE A 40 -0.75 0.43 6.64
C ILE A 40 0.68 0.19 7.11
N HIS A 41 1.08 0.77 8.24
CA HIS A 41 2.40 0.57 8.82
C HIS A 41 2.66 -0.87 9.26
N LYS A 42 1.64 -1.59 9.74
CA LYS A 42 1.76 -3.00 10.13
C LYS A 42 1.69 -3.99 8.98
N ASN A 43 1.21 -3.60 7.79
CA ASN A 43 1.08 -4.52 6.65
C ASN A 43 2.38 -5.27 6.31
N PRO A 44 3.57 -4.64 6.27
CA PRO A 44 4.83 -5.34 6.01
C PRO A 44 5.20 -6.38 7.09
N VAL A 45 4.76 -6.17 8.33
CA VAL A 45 4.95 -7.13 9.44
C VAL A 45 4.01 -8.31 9.29
N VAL A 46 2.72 -8.03 9.07
CA VAL A 46 1.69 -9.07 8.89
C VAL A 46 1.97 -9.93 7.66
N SER A 47 2.55 -9.36 6.60
CA SER A 47 2.96 -10.10 5.41
C SER A 47 4.28 -10.86 5.58
N GLY A 48 4.98 -10.70 6.71
CA GLY A 48 6.23 -11.39 7.03
C GLY A 48 7.46 -10.85 6.28
N ILE A 49 7.39 -9.64 5.73
CA ILE A 49 8.52 -9.02 5.00
C ILE A 49 9.55 -8.47 5.99
N VAL A 50 9.08 -7.91 7.11
CA VAL A 50 9.91 -7.33 8.17
C VAL A 50 9.37 -7.73 9.54
N THR A 51 10.21 -7.64 10.57
CA THR A 51 9.80 -7.94 11.95
C THR A 51 9.10 -6.76 12.64
N GLU A 52 9.39 -5.53 12.21
CA GLU A 52 8.87 -4.29 12.81
C GLU A 52 8.51 -3.28 11.71
N PRO A 53 7.46 -2.44 11.90
CA PRO A 53 6.97 -1.50 10.89
C PRO A 53 8.04 -0.57 10.29
N GLU A 54 8.91 -0.04 11.15
CA GLU A 54 9.98 0.88 10.83
C GLU A 54 11.07 0.22 9.97
N HIS A 55 11.19 -1.10 9.94
CA HIS A 55 12.21 -1.75 9.10
C HIS A 55 11.88 -1.76 7.61
N TYR A 56 10.65 -1.44 7.22
CA TYR A 56 10.29 -1.40 5.80
C TYR A 56 10.69 -0.07 5.15
N TRP A 57 11.81 -0.09 4.41
CA TRP A 57 12.42 1.10 3.77
C TRP A 57 11.46 1.96 2.93
N MET A 58 10.47 1.35 2.29
CA MET A 58 9.47 2.06 1.46
C MET A 58 8.20 2.45 2.25
N SER A 59 8.24 2.42 3.58
CA SER A 59 7.16 2.86 4.48
C SER A 59 7.39 4.27 4.98
N SER A 60 6.32 5.00 5.25
CA SER A 60 6.39 6.23 6.06
C SER A 60 6.62 5.96 7.55
N ALA A 61 6.57 4.70 7.98
CA ALA A 61 7.01 4.30 9.33
C ALA A 61 8.55 4.26 9.44
N HIS A 62 9.28 4.24 8.33
CA HIS A 62 10.74 4.22 8.35
C HIS A 62 11.26 5.66 8.54
N PRO A 63 11.97 5.97 9.63
CA PRO A 63 12.36 7.35 9.96
C PRO A 63 13.31 7.96 8.94
N ASP A 64 14.25 7.17 8.43
CA ASP A 64 15.24 7.59 7.43
C ASP A 64 14.80 7.32 5.98
N GLY A 65 13.49 7.06 5.79
CA GLY A 65 12.95 6.56 4.55
C GLY A 65 12.97 7.63 3.46
N PRO A 66 12.88 7.24 2.18
CA PRO A 66 12.80 8.20 1.08
C PRO A 66 11.48 8.99 1.07
N LEU A 67 10.48 8.54 1.84
CA LEU A 67 9.19 9.20 1.98
C LEU A 67 9.27 10.29 3.04
N LYS A 68 9.48 11.54 2.60
CA LYS A 68 9.40 12.71 3.49
C LYS A 68 7.94 13.05 3.76
N LEU A 69 7.51 12.90 5.01
CA LEU A 69 6.20 13.38 5.44
C LEU A 69 6.27 14.89 5.66
N ASN A 70 5.44 15.65 4.94
CA ASN A 70 5.35 17.09 5.13
C ASN A 70 4.28 17.38 6.21
N GLY A 71 4.72 17.78 7.41
CA GLY A 71 3.94 18.64 8.31
C GLY A 71 2.68 18.07 8.96
N TYR A 72 2.73 16.85 9.49
CA TYR A 72 1.80 16.42 10.55
C TYR A 72 2.60 16.25 11.85
N GLU A 73 3.09 17.37 12.37
CA GLU A 73 3.45 17.54 13.79
C GLU A 73 2.24 18.13 14.54
#